data_AF-A0A969EGC3-F1
#
_entry.id   AF-A0A969EGC3-F1
#
_cell.length_a   1.000
_cell.length_b   1.000
_cell.length_c   1.000
_cell.angle_alpha   90.00
_cell.angle_beta   90.00
_cell.angle_gamma   90.00
#
_symmetry.space_group_name_H-M   'P 1'
#
loop_
_entity.id
_entity.type
_entity.pdbx_description
1 polymer ?
#
loop_
_entity_poly.entity_id
_entity_poly.type
_entity_poly.pdbx_seq_one_letter_code
_entity_poly.pdbx_strand_id
1 'polypeptide(L)'
;MDRAALDAAYNNSAAVPNSAALMAGFRARSDALRAKQGRHLDLRYGPDERNRIDYFAAPSPGPVLVFIHGGYWQMRAKEDFSFLANGPLAHGIHVALVGYTLAPAKSLATIVAEVQSAIGWLADRVADFHGDPARCFVSGWSAGAHLAALSLDEPAVRGGLAISGIYDLEPVRLCYVNEKLRLDAAEARRLSPLHCVAAQSAPLVIAYGMDELPELQRQSETFAAARAMAGRPGKLAPLAGHNHFTILEELASPDGALTTLVRELVAD
;
A
#
# COMPACT_ATOMS: atom_id res chain seq x y z
N MET A 1 -18.87 18.84 -0.49
CA MET A 1 -17.93 19.52 -1.40
C MET A 1 -18.50 19.44 -2.81
N ASP A 2 -18.34 20.48 -3.62
CA ASP A 2 -18.61 20.35 -5.06
C ASP A 2 -17.46 19.59 -5.75
N ARG A 3 -17.60 19.32 -7.06
CA ARG A 3 -16.59 18.56 -7.81
C ARG A 3 -15.23 19.27 -7.85
N ALA A 4 -15.18 20.59 -8.00
CA ALA A 4 -13.92 21.32 -8.07
C ALA A 4 -13.13 21.23 -6.75
N ALA A 5 -13.83 21.37 -5.61
CA ALA A 5 -13.23 21.18 -4.29
C ALA A 5 -12.74 19.74 -4.08
N LEU A 6 -13.49 18.75 -4.56
CA LEU A 6 -13.06 17.34 -4.53
C LEU A 6 -11.83 17.09 -5.42
N ASP A 7 -11.81 17.66 -6.63
CA ASP A 7 -10.67 17.51 -7.53
C ASP A 7 -9.39 18.07 -6.89
N ALA A 8 -9.47 19.23 -6.23
CA ALA A 8 -8.36 19.79 -5.47
C ALA A 8 -7.95 18.93 -4.27
N ALA A 9 -8.93 18.38 -3.53
CA ALA A 9 -8.71 17.55 -2.35
C ALA A 9 -8.01 16.21 -2.64
N TYR A 10 -8.04 15.75 -3.91
CA TYR A 10 -7.38 14.51 -4.34
C TYR A 10 -6.18 14.75 -5.27
N ASN A 11 -5.81 16.00 -5.57
CA ASN A 11 -4.67 16.29 -6.43
C ASN A 11 -3.34 16.42 -5.67
N ASN A 12 -2.84 15.29 -5.16
CA ASN A 12 -1.58 15.23 -4.40
C ASN A 12 -0.37 15.76 -5.19
N SER A 13 -0.34 15.60 -6.52
CA SER A 13 0.75 16.12 -7.35
C SER A 13 0.75 17.64 -7.48
N ALA A 14 -0.42 18.28 -7.49
CA ALA A 14 -0.51 19.73 -7.43
C ALA A 14 -0.16 20.26 -6.02
N ALA A 15 -0.53 19.52 -4.98
CA ALA A 15 -0.22 19.87 -3.58
C ALA A 15 1.28 19.77 -3.26
N VAL A 16 2.03 18.92 -3.98
CA VAL A 16 3.47 18.73 -3.79
C VAL A 16 4.20 19.11 -5.09
N PRO A 17 4.64 20.38 -5.24
CA PRO A 17 5.16 20.91 -6.51
C PRO A 17 6.34 20.13 -7.11
N ASN A 18 7.18 19.51 -6.27
CA ASN A 18 8.32 18.70 -6.70
C ASN A 18 8.00 17.20 -6.82
N SER A 19 6.73 16.79 -6.79
CA SER A 19 6.31 15.38 -6.84
C SER A 19 6.86 14.60 -8.02
N ALA A 20 6.99 15.24 -9.20
CA ALA A 20 7.59 14.61 -10.37
C ALA A 20 9.08 14.26 -10.15
N ALA A 21 9.85 15.18 -9.53
CA ALA A 21 11.25 14.96 -9.21
C ALA A 21 11.43 13.89 -8.12
N LEU A 22 10.56 13.90 -7.10
CA LEU A 22 10.53 12.85 -6.05
C LEU A 22 10.30 11.47 -6.68
N MET A 23 9.29 11.34 -7.54
CA MET A 23 9.00 10.07 -8.23
C MET A 23 10.16 9.60 -9.12
N ALA A 24 10.84 10.52 -9.83
CA ALA A 24 12.02 10.18 -10.60
C ALA A 24 13.17 9.69 -9.71
N GLY A 25 13.36 10.31 -8.54
CA GLY A 25 14.31 9.87 -7.52
C GLY A 25 13.99 8.49 -6.95
N PHE A 26 12.71 8.21 -6.67
CA PHE A 26 12.24 6.88 -6.23
C PHE A 26 12.56 5.82 -7.27
N ARG A 27 12.31 6.11 -8.55
CA ARG A 27 12.63 5.20 -9.65
C ARG A 27 14.14 4.95 -9.75
N ALA A 28 14.97 5.99 -9.74
CA ALA A 28 16.42 5.84 -9.81
C ALA A 28 16.99 4.99 -8.66
N ARG A 29 16.51 5.21 -7.42
CA ARG A 29 16.90 4.40 -6.25
C ARG A 29 16.39 2.97 -6.35
N SER A 30 15.20 2.76 -6.92
CA SER A 30 14.64 1.43 -7.15
C SER A 30 15.46 0.66 -8.17
N ASP A 31 15.82 1.29 -9.29
CA ASP A 31 16.70 0.68 -10.31
C ASP A 31 18.05 0.27 -9.70
N ALA A 32 18.63 1.11 -8.83
CA ALA A 32 19.86 0.78 -8.13
C ALA A 32 19.73 -0.45 -7.21
N LEU A 33 18.62 -0.56 -6.45
CA LEU A 33 18.40 -1.75 -5.62
C LEU A 33 18.15 -3.00 -6.47
N ARG A 34 17.34 -2.89 -7.53
CA ARG A 34 17.07 -3.98 -8.47
C ARG A 34 18.36 -4.51 -9.10
N ALA A 35 19.26 -3.63 -9.51
CA ALA A 35 20.57 -4.03 -10.04
C ALA A 35 21.44 -4.75 -9.00
N LYS A 36 21.34 -4.37 -7.72
CA LYS A 36 22.13 -4.94 -6.63
C LYS A 36 21.58 -6.26 -6.08
N GLN A 37 20.25 -6.41 -5.98
CA GLN A 37 19.59 -7.49 -5.23
C GLN A 37 18.41 -8.16 -5.99
N GLY A 38 18.22 -7.86 -7.27
CA GLY A 38 17.12 -8.38 -8.09
C GLY A 38 17.25 -9.84 -8.53
N ARG A 39 17.40 -10.77 -7.59
CA ARG A 39 17.47 -12.22 -7.89
C ARG A 39 16.11 -12.82 -8.24
N HIS A 40 15.04 -12.27 -7.69
CA HIS A 40 13.66 -12.79 -7.82
C HIS A 40 12.72 -11.69 -8.31
N LEU A 41 13.03 -11.14 -9.49
CA LEU A 41 12.19 -10.13 -10.14
C LEU A 41 11.17 -10.81 -11.07
N ASP A 42 10.03 -10.14 -11.26
CA ASP A 42 8.98 -10.53 -12.20
C ASP A 42 8.45 -11.97 -12.03
N LEU A 43 8.29 -12.40 -10.79
CA LEU A 43 7.62 -13.65 -10.44
C LEU A 43 6.13 -13.55 -10.83
N ARG A 44 5.67 -14.43 -11.72
CA ARG A 44 4.29 -14.41 -12.22
C ARG A 44 3.32 -15.09 -11.26
N TYR A 45 2.37 -14.31 -10.72
CA TYR A 45 1.28 -14.84 -9.89
C TYR A 45 -0.06 -14.98 -10.64
N GLY A 46 -0.19 -14.33 -11.81
CA GLY A 46 -1.44 -14.27 -12.55
C GLY A 46 -1.28 -14.14 -14.07
N PRO A 47 -2.41 -14.17 -14.81
CA PRO A 47 -2.40 -14.22 -16.26
C PRO A 47 -1.97 -12.90 -16.91
N ASP A 48 -2.33 -11.76 -16.32
CA ASP A 48 -2.10 -10.45 -16.93
C ASP A 48 -0.60 -10.06 -16.88
N GLU A 49 -0.20 -9.17 -17.79
CA GLU A 49 1.19 -8.72 -17.92
C GLU A 49 1.73 -8.17 -16.60
N ARG A 50 0.91 -7.40 -15.90
CA ARG A 50 1.27 -6.73 -14.64
C ARG A 50 1.13 -7.61 -13.40
N ASN A 51 0.61 -8.84 -13.53
CA ASN A 51 0.51 -9.77 -12.40
C ASN A 51 1.88 -10.38 -12.08
N ARG A 52 2.75 -9.55 -11.49
CA ARG A 52 4.14 -9.84 -11.17
C ARG A 52 4.49 -9.39 -9.76
N ILE A 53 5.38 -10.13 -9.12
CA ILE A 53 5.99 -9.78 -7.83
C ILE A 53 7.50 -9.63 -8.03
N ASP A 54 8.06 -8.58 -7.46
CA ASP A 54 9.50 -8.52 -7.20
C ASP A 54 9.76 -8.85 -5.74
N TYR A 55 10.57 -9.86 -5.49
CA TYR A 55 10.90 -10.32 -4.15
C TYR A 55 12.36 -9.99 -3.81
N PHE A 56 12.54 -9.27 -2.71
CA PHE A 56 13.84 -8.94 -2.14
C PHE A 56 14.02 -9.72 -0.85
N ALA A 57 15.00 -10.62 -0.86
CA ALA A 57 15.26 -11.52 0.26
C ALA A 57 16.23 -10.87 1.27
N ALA A 58 15.89 -10.96 2.55
CA ALA A 58 16.82 -10.72 3.65
C ALA A 58 17.82 -11.90 3.79
N PRO A 59 18.98 -11.71 4.46
CA PRO A 59 20.01 -12.74 4.55
C PRO A 59 19.63 -14.01 5.32
N SER A 60 18.61 -13.93 6.18
CA SER A 60 18.16 -15.04 7.04
C SER A 60 16.67 -15.29 6.84
N PRO A 61 16.15 -16.50 7.17
CA PRO A 61 14.73 -16.74 7.17
C PRO A 61 13.96 -15.77 8.08
N GLY A 62 12.79 -15.33 7.65
CA GLY A 62 12.11 -14.24 8.37
C GLY A 62 10.73 -13.85 7.84
N PRO A 63 10.10 -12.85 8.48
CA PRO A 63 8.79 -12.34 8.06
C PRO A 63 8.85 -11.67 6.70
N VAL A 64 7.72 -11.57 6.02
CA VAL A 64 7.60 -10.98 4.68
C VAL A 64 6.63 -9.82 4.71
N LEU A 65 7.08 -8.66 4.22
CA LEU A 65 6.27 -7.48 3.99
C LEU A 65 5.88 -7.39 2.50
N VAL A 66 4.60 -7.57 2.21
CA VAL A 66 4.02 -7.36 0.88
C VAL A 66 3.69 -5.89 0.71
N PHE A 67 4.42 -5.18 -0.15
CA PHE A 67 4.18 -3.76 -0.43
C PHE A 67 3.36 -3.58 -1.71
N ILE A 68 2.26 -2.82 -1.59
CA ILE A 68 1.33 -2.50 -2.67
C ILE A 68 1.46 -1.02 -3.02
N HIS A 69 1.81 -0.73 -4.27
CA HIS A 69 2.07 0.64 -4.69
C HIS A 69 0.80 1.48 -4.82
N GLY A 70 0.95 2.82 -4.75
CA GLY A 70 -0.12 3.79 -4.99
C GLY A 70 -0.28 4.19 -6.46
N GLY A 71 -0.91 5.35 -6.70
CA GLY A 71 -1.16 5.85 -8.06
C GLY A 71 -2.63 5.77 -8.49
N TYR A 72 -3.56 5.95 -7.54
CA TYR A 72 -5.01 5.99 -7.80
C TYR A 72 -5.56 4.77 -8.56
N TRP A 73 -4.89 3.61 -8.49
CA TRP A 73 -5.24 2.41 -9.26
C TRP A 73 -5.16 2.58 -10.80
N GLN A 74 -4.56 3.67 -11.32
CA GLN A 74 -4.56 4.02 -12.75
C GLN A 74 -3.18 4.37 -13.30
N MET A 75 -2.15 4.37 -12.46
CA MET A 75 -0.77 4.70 -12.83
C MET A 75 0.24 4.05 -11.89
N ARG A 76 1.52 4.20 -12.25
CA ARG A 76 2.72 3.65 -11.57
C ARG A 76 2.88 2.14 -11.72
N ALA A 77 4.00 1.65 -11.24
CA ALA A 77 4.32 0.24 -11.25
C ALA A 77 5.22 -0.11 -10.05
N LYS A 78 5.33 -1.41 -9.72
CA LYS A 78 6.16 -1.90 -8.59
C LYS A 78 7.63 -1.48 -8.70
N GLU A 79 8.12 -1.29 -9.92
CA GLU A 79 9.48 -0.87 -10.25
C GLU A 79 9.81 0.53 -9.74
N ASP A 80 8.80 1.40 -9.57
CA ASP A 80 9.01 2.75 -9.05
C ASP A 80 9.37 2.74 -7.56
N PHE A 81 9.10 1.64 -6.85
CA PHE A 81 9.08 1.59 -5.37
C PHE A 81 10.00 0.53 -4.76
N SER A 82 10.79 -0.21 -5.54
CA SER A 82 11.71 -1.23 -4.99
C SER A 82 12.63 -0.67 -3.90
N PHE A 83 13.01 0.62 -3.98
CA PHE A 83 13.85 1.29 -2.97
C PHE A 83 13.30 1.23 -1.54
N LEU A 84 11.98 1.06 -1.36
CA LEU A 84 11.35 0.93 -0.05
C LEU A 84 11.76 -0.35 0.69
N ALA A 85 12.25 -1.35 -0.03
CA ALA A 85 12.73 -2.57 0.60
C ALA A 85 13.96 -2.34 1.48
N ASN A 86 14.74 -1.28 1.27
CA ASN A 86 15.98 -1.02 2.02
C ASN A 86 15.75 -0.97 3.55
N GLY A 87 14.67 -0.33 4.02
CA GLY A 87 14.38 -0.23 5.44
C GLY A 87 14.09 -1.59 6.07
N PRO A 88 13.04 -2.32 5.65
CA PRO A 88 12.71 -3.63 6.20
C PRO A 88 13.84 -4.66 6.04
N LEU A 89 14.55 -4.68 4.90
CA LEU A 89 15.66 -5.62 4.67
C LEU A 89 16.78 -5.45 5.69
N ALA A 90 17.05 -4.23 6.15
CA ALA A 90 18.05 -3.96 7.19
C ALA A 90 17.70 -4.64 8.53
N HIS A 91 16.44 -5.03 8.73
CA HIS A 91 15.93 -5.66 9.94
C HIS A 91 15.53 -7.13 9.73
N GLY A 92 16.02 -7.76 8.66
CA GLY A 92 15.74 -9.19 8.42
C GLY A 92 14.34 -9.48 7.89
N ILE A 93 13.64 -8.46 7.36
CA ILE A 93 12.28 -8.58 6.85
C ILE A 93 12.36 -8.62 5.32
N HIS A 94 11.86 -9.71 4.72
CA HIS A 94 11.78 -9.84 3.26
C HIS A 94 10.72 -8.89 2.71
N VAL A 95 10.89 -8.41 1.48
CA VAL A 95 9.93 -7.48 0.86
C VAL A 95 9.48 -7.99 -0.50
N ALA A 96 8.16 -8.09 -0.68
CA ALA A 96 7.54 -8.46 -1.94
C ALA A 96 6.75 -7.27 -2.50
N LEU A 97 7.16 -6.71 -3.63
CA LEU A 97 6.42 -5.63 -4.29
C LEU A 97 5.46 -6.18 -5.32
N VAL A 98 4.17 -5.88 -5.14
CA VAL A 98 3.09 -6.40 -5.99
C VAL A 98 2.80 -5.43 -7.14
N GLY A 99 2.90 -5.94 -8.37
CA GLY A 99 2.32 -5.33 -9.54
C GLY A 99 0.88 -5.81 -9.74
N TYR A 100 -0.01 -4.93 -10.19
CA TYR A 100 -1.41 -5.21 -10.48
C TYR A 100 -1.86 -4.39 -11.70
N THR A 101 -2.91 -4.82 -12.39
CA THR A 101 -3.47 -4.11 -13.55
C THR A 101 -4.00 -2.73 -13.18
N LEU A 102 -4.27 -1.87 -14.17
CA LEU A 102 -4.68 -0.49 -13.91
C LEU A 102 -6.00 -0.17 -14.58
N ALA A 103 -6.77 0.73 -13.99
CA ALA A 103 -7.94 1.31 -14.64
C ALA A 103 -7.52 2.21 -15.82
N PRO A 104 -8.29 2.24 -16.93
CA PRO A 104 -9.58 1.58 -17.13
C PRO A 104 -9.47 0.15 -17.71
N ALA A 105 -8.26 -0.42 -17.84
CA ALA A 105 -8.08 -1.73 -18.46
C ALA A 105 -8.76 -2.86 -17.64
N LYS A 106 -8.82 -2.70 -16.32
CA LYS A 106 -9.61 -3.54 -15.41
C LYS A 106 -10.37 -2.66 -14.41
N SER A 107 -11.45 -3.20 -13.84
CA SER A 107 -12.22 -2.53 -12.79
C SER A 107 -11.46 -2.56 -11.46
N LEU A 108 -11.81 -1.67 -10.53
CA LEU A 108 -11.22 -1.67 -9.19
C LEU A 108 -11.47 -3.00 -8.45
N ALA A 109 -12.64 -3.62 -8.66
CA ALA A 109 -12.94 -4.94 -8.09
C ALA A 109 -11.99 -6.03 -8.59
N THR A 110 -11.63 -6.02 -9.88
CA THR A 110 -10.62 -6.94 -10.42
C THR A 110 -9.24 -6.66 -9.83
N ILE A 111 -8.85 -5.38 -9.70
CA ILE A 111 -7.57 -4.99 -9.10
C ILE A 111 -7.46 -5.49 -7.65
N VAL A 112 -8.53 -5.37 -6.85
CA VAL A 112 -8.58 -5.92 -5.48
C VAL A 112 -8.35 -7.43 -5.50
N ALA A 113 -9.06 -8.16 -6.36
CA ALA A 113 -8.93 -9.62 -6.47
C ALA A 113 -7.52 -10.05 -6.93
N GLU A 114 -6.88 -9.28 -7.81
CA GLU A 114 -5.49 -9.54 -8.24
C GLU A 114 -4.50 -9.41 -7.08
N VAL A 115 -4.65 -8.37 -6.25
CA VAL A 115 -3.78 -8.17 -5.07
C VAL A 115 -3.96 -9.29 -4.04
N GLN A 116 -5.20 -9.66 -3.75
CA GLN A 116 -5.52 -10.80 -2.87
C GLN A 116 -4.93 -12.11 -3.43
N SER A 117 -5.04 -12.32 -4.75
CA SER A 117 -4.41 -13.46 -5.43
C SER A 117 -2.89 -13.44 -5.34
N ALA A 118 -2.26 -12.26 -5.44
CA ALA A 118 -0.82 -12.10 -5.30
C ALA A 118 -0.35 -12.47 -3.88
N ILE A 119 -1.10 -12.07 -2.86
CA ILE A 119 -0.83 -12.40 -1.45
C ILE A 119 -0.94 -13.92 -1.23
N GLY A 120 -2.02 -14.54 -1.70
CA GLY A 120 -2.20 -15.99 -1.61
C GLY A 120 -1.09 -16.77 -2.34
N TRP A 121 -0.78 -16.38 -3.59
CA TRP A 121 0.29 -16.99 -4.37
C TRP A 121 1.65 -16.88 -3.67
N LEU A 122 1.93 -15.73 -3.05
CA LEU A 122 3.17 -15.52 -2.31
C LEU A 122 3.19 -16.40 -1.06
N ALA A 123 2.13 -16.43 -0.27
CA ALA A 123 2.05 -17.25 0.94
C ALA A 123 2.34 -18.73 0.67
N ASP A 124 1.88 -19.26 -0.46
CA ASP A 124 2.12 -20.66 -0.87
C ASP A 124 3.59 -20.94 -1.27
N ARG A 125 4.37 -19.90 -1.60
CA ARG A 125 5.71 -20.02 -2.21
C ARG A 125 6.82 -19.33 -1.44
N VAL A 126 6.50 -18.54 -0.42
CA VAL A 126 7.47 -17.65 0.21
C VAL A 126 8.60 -18.42 0.90
N ALA A 127 8.33 -19.66 1.31
CA ALA A 127 9.32 -20.60 1.83
C ALA A 127 10.43 -20.91 0.82
N ASP A 128 10.13 -20.93 -0.50
CA ASP A 128 11.12 -21.11 -1.57
C ASP A 128 12.13 -19.96 -1.62
N PHE A 129 11.77 -18.81 -1.02
CA PHE A 129 12.57 -17.59 -0.98
C PHE A 129 12.98 -17.21 0.46
N HIS A 130 13.04 -18.19 1.37
CA HIS A 130 13.39 -18.04 2.79
C HIS A 130 12.41 -17.19 3.62
N GLY A 131 11.25 -16.81 3.09
CA GLY A 131 10.22 -16.18 3.90
C GLY A 131 9.47 -17.22 4.75
N ASP A 132 8.95 -16.76 5.88
CA ASP A 132 8.08 -17.56 6.74
C ASP A 132 6.61 -17.38 6.31
N PRO A 133 5.94 -18.42 5.78
CA PRO A 133 4.54 -18.33 5.33
C PRO A 133 3.56 -18.05 6.47
N ALA A 134 3.94 -18.28 7.72
CA ALA A 134 3.12 -17.95 8.88
C ALA A 134 3.22 -16.48 9.29
N ARG A 135 4.14 -15.70 8.68
CA ARG A 135 4.49 -14.33 9.06
C ARG A 135 4.47 -13.39 7.84
N CYS A 136 3.34 -13.37 7.14
CA CYS A 136 3.09 -12.47 6.02
C CYS A 136 2.34 -11.21 6.49
N PHE A 137 2.86 -10.04 6.14
CA PHE A 137 2.33 -8.73 6.51
C PHE A 137 2.10 -7.91 5.25
N VAL A 138 1.07 -7.05 5.24
CA VAL A 138 0.76 -6.21 4.09
C VAL A 138 1.04 -4.75 4.38
N SER A 139 1.58 -4.04 3.41
CA SER A 139 1.72 -2.60 3.47
C SER A 139 1.34 -2.01 2.13
N GLY A 140 0.92 -0.76 2.14
CA GLY A 140 0.69 -0.05 0.90
C GLY A 140 0.63 1.44 1.10
N TRP A 141 0.80 2.16 0.00
CA TRP A 141 0.81 3.61 -0.01
C TRP A 141 -0.33 4.15 -0.87
N SER A 142 -1.09 5.12 -0.35
CA SER A 142 -2.19 5.77 -1.08
C SER A 142 -3.25 4.77 -1.55
N ALA A 143 -3.47 4.63 -2.87
CA ALA A 143 -4.31 3.57 -3.43
C ALA A 143 -3.84 2.15 -3.05
N GLY A 144 -2.57 1.95 -2.74
CA GLY A 144 -2.07 0.68 -2.20
C GLY A 144 -2.43 0.45 -0.74
N ALA A 145 -2.56 1.51 0.07
CA ALA A 145 -3.01 1.41 1.46
C ALA A 145 -4.49 0.98 1.52
N HIS A 146 -5.30 1.46 0.56
CA HIS A 146 -6.65 0.96 0.32
C HIS A 146 -6.67 -0.54 0.05
N LEU A 147 -5.83 -1.01 -0.89
CA LEU A 147 -5.73 -2.43 -1.26
C LEU A 147 -5.22 -3.30 -0.10
N ALA A 148 -4.24 -2.80 0.68
CA ALA A 148 -3.76 -3.46 1.88
C ALA A 148 -4.87 -3.59 2.93
N ALA A 149 -5.67 -2.54 3.16
CA ALA A 149 -6.78 -2.57 4.10
C ALA A 149 -7.88 -3.56 3.70
N LEU A 150 -8.17 -3.72 2.40
CA LEU A 150 -9.10 -4.73 1.87
C LEU A 150 -8.54 -6.17 1.86
N SER A 151 -7.26 -6.35 2.21
CA SER A 151 -6.61 -7.67 2.23
C SER A 151 -6.29 -8.14 3.65
N LEU A 152 -6.76 -7.45 4.69
CA LEU A 152 -6.43 -7.78 6.09
C LEU A 152 -7.11 -9.05 6.61
N ASP A 153 -8.18 -9.50 5.97
CA ASP A 153 -8.90 -10.72 6.30
C ASP A 153 -8.42 -11.94 5.47
N GLU A 154 -7.45 -11.75 4.58
CA GLU A 154 -6.80 -12.86 3.89
C GLU A 154 -6.12 -13.80 4.90
N PRO A 155 -6.33 -15.14 4.81
CA PRO A 155 -5.86 -16.10 5.82
C PRO A 155 -4.36 -16.08 6.10
N ALA A 156 -3.55 -15.65 5.13
CA ALA A 156 -2.09 -15.56 5.27
C ALA A 156 -1.63 -14.29 6.00
N VAL A 157 -2.46 -13.24 6.06
CA VAL A 157 -2.05 -11.93 6.57
C VAL A 157 -2.10 -11.92 8.09
N ARG A 158 -1.02 -11.40 8.71
CA ARG A 158 -0.84 -11.31 10.17
C ARG A 158 -0.81 -9.90 10.71
N GLY A 159 -0.69 -8.91 9.83
CA GLY A 159 -0.82 -7.51 10.18
C GLY A 159 -0.65 -6.64 8.94
N GLY A 160 -0.94 -5.35 9.07
CA GLY A 160 -0.56 -4.41 8.02
C GLY A 160 -0.20 -3.00 8.46
N LEU A 161 0.44 -2.29 7.54
CA LEU A 161 0.79 -0.87 7.63
C LEU A 161 0.23 -0.12 6.40
N ALA A 162 -0.84 0.65 6.61
CA ALA A 162 -1.47 1.46 5.59
C ALA A 162 -0.94 2.91 5.66
N ILE A 163 -0.35 3.41 4.56
CA ILE A 163 0.36 4.70 4.52
C ILE A 163 -0.40 5.69 3.61
N SER A 164 -0.84 6.82 4.16
CA SER A 164 -1.53 7.92 3.47
C SER A 164 -2.68 7.44 2.57
N GLY A 165 -3.54 6.57 3.10
CA GLY A 165 -4.52 5.81 2.33
C GLY A 165 -5.85 6.51 2.04
N ILE A 166 -6.66 5.84 1.22
CA ILE A 166 -8.03 6.24 0.87
C ILE A 166 -8.96 5.10 1.29
N TYR A 167 -9.93 5.37 2.14
CA TYR A 167 -10.75 4.34 2.79
C TYR A 167 -12.25 4.51 2.54
N ASP A 168 -12.67 5.68 2.10
CA ASP A 168 -13.99 6.02 1.55
C ASP A 168 -13.83 6.45 0.09
N LEU A 169 -14.47 5.74 -0.82
CA LEU A 169 -14.42 5.98 -2.27
C LEU A 169 -15.57 6.85 -2.76
N GLU A 170 -16.53 7.25 -1.92
CA GLU A 170 -17.61 8.14 -2.36
C GLU A 170 -17.09 9.50 -2.84
N PRO A 171 -16.15 10.18 -2.14
CA PRO A 171 -15.53 11.40 -2.67
C PRO A 171 -14.75 11.15 -3.96
N VAL A 172 -14.09 10.00 -4.08
CA VAL A 172 -13.36 9.58 -5.29
C VAL A 172 -14.32 9.42 -6.46
N ARG A 173 -15.49 8.81 -6.26
CA ARG A 173 -16.54 8.62 -7.26
C ARG A 173 -17.03 9.93 -7.86
N LEU A 174 -16.97 11.01 -7.07
CA LEU A 174 -17.48 12.33 -7.41
C LEU A 174 -16.39 13.28 -7.97
N CYS A 175 -15.13 12.86 -8.01
CA CYS A 175 -14.00 13.66 -8.51
C CYS A 175 -13.40 13.07 -9.81
N TYR A 176 -12.43 13.78 -10.41
CA TYR A 176 -11.78 13.43 -11.67
C TYR A 176 -11.15 12.02 -11.67
N VAL A 177 -10.77 11.50 -10.50
CA VAL A 177 -10.21 10.15 -10.36
C VAL A 177 -11.21 9.10 -10.89
N ASN A 178 -12.52 9.34 -10.80
CA ASN A 178 -13.51 8.39 -11.29
C ASN A 178 -13.62 8.29 -12.82
N GLU A 179 -12.98 9.17 -13.59
CA GLU A 179 -13.05 9.15 -15.06
C GLU A 179 -12.52 7.84 -15.66
N LYS A 180 -11.49 7.23 -15.04
CA LYS A 180 -10.99 5.90 -15.42
C LYS A 180 -11.61 4.77 -14.60
N LEU A 181 -11.90 5.00 -13.31
CA LEU A 181 -12.42 3.93 -12.44
C LEU A 181 -13.87 3.57 -12.77
N ARG A 182 -14.68 4.56 -13.15
CA ARG A 182 -16.11 4.41 -13.49
C ARG A 182 -16.93 3.72 -12.40
N LEU A 183 -16.60 3.97 -11.15
CA LEU A 183 -17.34 3.47 -9.99
C LEU A 183 -18.76 4.01 -10.00
N ASP A 184 -19.73 3.13 -9.80
CA ASP A 184 -21.05 3.51 -9.32
C ASP A 184 -21.08 3.62 -7.78
N ALA A 185 -22.22 4.07 -7.23
CA ALA A 185 -22.36 4.25 -5.78
C ALA A 185 -22.30 2.93 -5.00
N ALA A 186 -22.76 1.82 -5.59
CA ALA A 186 -22.74 0.52 -4.95
C ALA A 186 -21.32 -0.05 -4.89
N GLU A 187 -20.56 0.07 -5.97
CA GLU A 187 -19.15 -0.30 -6.04
C GLU A 187 -18.30 0.56 -5.12
N ALA A 188 -18.47 1.89 -5.14
CA ALA A 188 -17.74 2.78 -4.23
C ALA A 188 -17.97 2.37 -2.76
N ARG A 189 -19.22 2.13 -2.36
CA ARG A 189 -19.54 1.70 -0.99
C ARG A 189 -18.95 0.33 -0.65
N ARG A 190 -19.10 -0.66 -1.54
CA ARG A 190 -18.62 -2.04 -1.33
C ARG A 190 -17.10 -2.12 -1.25
N LEU A 191 -16.40 -1.30 -2.03
CA LEU A 191 -14.95 -1.27 -2.11
C LEU A 191 -14.33 -0.22 -1.17
N SER A 192 -15.09 0.40 -0.27
CA SER A 192 -14.56 1.33 0.73
C SER A 192 -14.24 0.60 2.03
N PRO A 193 -12.96 0.42 2.43
CA PRO A 193 -12.59 -0.15 3.72
C PRO A 193 -13.35 0.44 4.91
N LEU A 194 -13.69 1.73 4.86
CA LEU A 194 -14.46 2.43 5.88
C LEU A 194 -15.83 1.77 6.15
N HIS A 195 -16.44 1.15 5.15
CA HIS A 195 -17.77 0.56 5.22
C HIS A 195 -17.77 -0.97 5.35
N CYS A 196 -16.61 -1.61 5.30
CA CYS A 196 -16.46 -3.07 5.31
C CYS A 196 -15.36 -3.55 6.25
N VAL A 197 -15.27 -2.99 7.48
CA VAL A 197 -14.36 -3.50 8.51
C VAL A 197 -14.75 -4.95 8.83
N ALA A 198 -13.92 -5.90 8.40
CA ALA A 198 -14.18 -7.33 8.56
C ALA A 198 -14.28 -7.71 10.04
N ALA A 199 -15.22 -8.64 10.33
CA ALA A 199 -15.41 -9.14 11.69
C ALA A 199 -14.16 -9.86 12.21
N GLN A 200 -13.35 -10.46 11.34
CA GLN A 200 -12.05 -11.02 11.68
C GLN A 200 -11.04 -10.43 10.69
N SER A 201 -10.03 -9.73 11.19
CA SER A 201 -8.97 -9.15 10.37
C SER A 201 -7.69 -9.09 11.18
N ALA A 202 -6.55 -9.12 10.51
CA ALA A 202 -5.27 -8.83 11.12
C ALA A 202 -5.21 -7.40 11.73
N PRO A 203 -4.32 -7.15 12.70
CA PRO A 203 -4.03 -5.80 13.19
C PRO A 203 -3.59 -4.87 12.06
N LEU A 204 -3.94 -3.57 12.18
CA LEU A 204 -3.56 -2.57 11.19
C LEU A 204 -2.99 -1.33 11.89
N VAL A 205 -1.82 -0.89 11.43
CA VAL A 205 -1.28 0.44 11.69
C VAL A 205 -1.67 1.35 10.53
N ILE A 206 -2.20 2.54 10.83
CA ILE A 206 -2.55 3.56 9.85
C ILE A 206 -1.60 4.74 10.07
N ALA A 207 -0.79 5.06 9.08
CA ALA A 207 0.15 6.18 9.10
C ALA A 207 -0.18 7.19 8.00
N TYR A 208 0.07 8.48 8.24
CA TYR A 208 -0.12 9.53 7.25
C TYR A 208 0.78 10.74 7.53
N GLY A 209 1.10 11.50 6.49
CA GLY A 209 1.90 12.72 6.62
C GLY A 209 1.04 13.88 7.11
N MET A 210 1.53 14.67 8.06
CA MET A 210 0.78 15.84 8.56
C MET A 210 0.81 17.03 7.60
N ASP A 211 1.70 17.02 6.62
CA ASP A 211 1.82 18.07 5.58
C ASP A 211 1.20 17.62 4.24
N GLU A 212 0.42 16.53 4.23
CA GLU A 212 -0.35 16.10 3.06
C GLU A 212 -1.74 16.74 3.02
N LEU A 213 -2.49 16.53 1.93
CA LEU A 213 -3.81 17.13 1.76
C LEU A 213 -4.75 16.77 2.93
N PRO A 214 -5.53 17.74 3.47
CA PRO A 214 -6.39 17.49 4.64
C PRO A 214 -7.37 16.32 4.48
N GLU A 215 -7.80 16.05 3.24
CA GLU A 215 -8.72 14.94 2.98
C GLU A 215 -8.08 13.56 3.23
N LEU A 216 -6.78 13.39 2.99
CA LEU A 216 -6.09 12.12 3.24
C LEU A 216 -5.84 11.91 4.74
N GLN A 217 -5.58 13.00 5.47
CA GLN A 217 -5.51 12.99 6.94
C GLN A 217 -6.88 12.60 7.52
N ARG A 218 -7.95 13.27 7.07
CA ARG A 218 -9.33 12.99 7.49
C ARG A 218 -9.74 11.55 7.19
N GLN A 219 -9.41 11.02 6.01
CA GLN A 219 -9.65 9.62 5.63
C GLN A 219 -8.99 8.66 6.61
N SER A 220 -7.72 8.89 6.95
CA SER A 220 -6.94 8.07 7.88
C SER A 220 -7.52 8.07 9.29
N GLU A 221 -7.83 9.25 9.83
CA GLU A 221 -8.45 9.42 11.14
C GLU A 221 -9.85 8.79 11.21
N THR A 222 -10.66 9.01 10.19
CA THR A 222 -12.03 8.47 10.10
C THR A 222 -12.01 6.94 10.04
N PHE A 223 -11.11 6.36 9.24
CA PHE A 223 -10.99 4.91 9.14
C PHE A 223 -10.47 4.28 10.45
N ALA A 224 -9.50 4.90 11.11
CA ALA A 224 -9.02 4.46 12.42
C ALA A 224 -10.15 4.46 13.47
N ALA A 225 -10.96 5.53 13.50
CA ALA A 225 -12.11 5.63 14.39
C ALA A 225 -13.17 4.55 14.09
N ALA A 226 -13.50 4.32 12.81
CA ALA A 226 -14.45 3.28 12.41
C ALA A 226 -13.96 1.87 12.79
N ARG A 227 -12.67 1.58 12.62
CA ARG A 227 -12.07 0.32 13.06
C ARG A 227 -12.14 0.17 14.59
N ALA A 228 -11.86 1.22 15.35
CA ALA A 228 -11.98 1.20 16.81
C ALA A 228 -13.43 0.94 17.25
N MET A 229 -14.42 1.60 16.64
CA MET A 229 -15.85 1.36 16.89
C MET A 229 -16.29 -0.07 16.56
N ALA A 230 -15.67 -0.69 15.55
CA ALA A 230 -15.90 -2.09 15.19
C ALA A 230 -15.16 -3.09 16.10
N GLY A 231 -14.50 -2.64 17.16
CA GLY A 231 -13.72 -3.51 18.07
C GLY A 231 -12.42 -4.04 17.45
N ARG A 232 -11.88 -3.34 16.45
CA ARG A 232 -10.61 -3.68 15.75
C ARG A 232 -9.62 -2.51 15.83
N PRO A 233 -9.32 -1.97 17.03
CA PRO A 233 -8.45 -0.82 17.16
C PRO A 233 -7.06 -1.12 16.59
N GLY A 234 -6.41 -0.07 16.11
CA GLY A 234 -5.07 -0.11 15.54
C GLY A 234 -4.34 1.18 15.86
N LYS A 235 -3.01 1.17 15.73
CA LYS A 235 -2.19 2.37 15.96
C LYS A 235 -2.43 3.37 14.82
N LEU A 236 -2.79 4.60 15.18
CA LEU A 236 -2.80 5.74 14.27
C LEU A 236 -1.49 6.52 14.46
N ALA A 237 -0.76 6.76 13.36
CA ALA A 237 0.57 7.35 13.37
C ALA A 237 0.64 8.56 12.42
N PRO A 238 0.28 9.77 12.89
CA PRO A 238 0.56 11.00 12.15
C PRO A 238 2.07 11.30 12.19
N LEU A 239 2.67 11.57 11.04
CA LEU A 239 4.09 11.88 10.88
C LEU A 239 4.28 13.35 10.49
N ALA A 240 4.79 14.15 11.43
CA ALA A 240 5.10 15.57 11.21
C ALA A 240 6.24 15.77 10.21
N GLY A 241 6.18 16.82 9.39
CA GLY A 241 7.25 17.14 8.43
C GLY A 241 7.22 16.30 7.15
N HIS A 242 6.21 15.44 6.98
CA HIS A 242 6.04 14.62 5.78
C HIS A 242 4.75 14.95 5.05
N ASN A 243 4.87 15.06 3.73
CA ASN A 243 3.74 15.12 2.80
C ASN A 243 3.46 13.73 2.20
N HIS A 244 2.49 13.67 1.28
CA HIS A 244 2.02 12.44 0.65
C HIS A 244 3.12 11.60 0.00
N PHE A 245 4.23 12.21 -0.44
CA PHE A 245 5.34 11.52 -1.08
C PHE A 245 6.53 11.32 -0.13
N THR A 246 6.91 12.35 0.63
CA THR A 246 8.11 12.30 1.48
C THR A 246 7.95 11.37 2.68
N ILE A 247 6.72 10.99 3.05
CA ILE A 247 6.47 9.96 4.06
C ILE A 247 7.10 8.60 3.69
N LEU A 248 7.27 8.31 2.40
CA LEU A 248 7.88 7.06 1.94
C LEU A 248 9.36 6.92 2.31
N GLU A 249 10.05 8.03 2.58
CA GLU A 249 11.44 8.00 3.06
C GLU A 249 11.57 7.28 4.41
N GLU A 250 10.53 7.34 5.24
CA GLU A 250 10.48 6.69 6.55
C GLU A 250 10.39 5.15 6.45
N LEU A 251 9.94 4.61 5.32
CA LEU A 251 9.97 3.17 5.04
C LEU A 251 11.25 2.76 4.31
N ALA A 252 11.83 3.66 3.51
CA ALA A 252 13.10 3.40 2.84
C ALA A 252 14.30 3.42 3.80
N SER A 253 14.20 4.19 4.88
CA SER A 253 15.26 4.32 5.89
C SER A 253 15.22 3.16 6.90
N PRO A 254 16.36 2.51 7.22
CA PRO A 254 16.44 1.50 8.28
C PRO A 254 15.93 2.01 9.64
N ASP A 255 16.21 3.27 9.97
CA ASP A 255 15.82 3.87 11.26
C ASP A 255 14.57 4.76 11.14
N GLY A 256 13.90 4.72 10.00
CA GLY A 256 12.70 5.53 9.76
C GLY A 256 11.52 5.06 10.62
N ALA A 257 10.60 5.99 10.87
CA ALA A 257 9.42 5.75 11.70
C ALA A 257 8.54 4.64 11.14
N LEU A 258 8.31 4.59 9.82
CA LEU A 258 7.52 3.53 9.20
C LEU A 258 8.23 2.18 9.26
N THR A 259 9.54 2.12 9.02
CA THR A 259 10.32 0.89 9.22
C THR A 259 10.23 0.40 10.67
N THR A 260 10.29 1.31 11.64
CA THR A 260 10.10 0.98 13.06
C THR A 260 8.70 0.40 13.33
N LEU A 261 7.65 0.98 12.76
CA LEU A 261 6.29 0.44 12.86
C LEU A 261 6.17 -0.96 12.24
N VAL A 262 6.83 -1.21 11.11
CA VAL A 262 6.88 -2.57 10.53
C VAL A 262 7.58 -3.52 11.50
N ARG A 263 8.71 -3.14 12.10
CA ARG A 263 9.43 -3.99 13.06
C ARG A 263 8.58 -4.35 14.28
N GLU A 264 7.88 -3.37 14.83
CA GLU A 264 6.92 -3.58 15.93
C GLU A 264 5.84 -4.57 15.49
N LEU A 265 5.24 -4.35 14.32
CA LEU A 265 4.16 -5.18 13.78
C LEU A 265 4.58 -6.64 13.54
N VAL A 266 5.83 -6.90 13.13
CA VAL A 266 6.31 -8.27 12.88
C VAL A 266 6.86 -8.97 14.11
N ALA A 267 7.04 -8.27 15.23
CA ALA A 267 7.56 -8.84 16.47
C ALA A 267 6.48 -9.54 17.31
N ASP A 268 5.22 -9.16 17.12
CA ASP A 268 4.03 -9.75 17.74
C ASP A 268 3.59 -11.06 17.03
#